data_AF-A0A952KPU2-F1
#
_entry.id   AF-A0A952KPU2-F1
#
_cell.length_a   1.000
_cell.length_b   1.000
_cell.length_c   1.000
_cell.angle_alpha   90.00
_cell.angle_beta   90.00
_cell.angle_gamma   90.00
#
_symmetry.space_group_name_H-M   'P 1'
#
loop_
_entity.id
_entity.type
_entity.pdbx_description
1 polymer ?
#
loop_
_entity_poly.entity_id
_entity_poly.type
_entity_poly.pdbx_seq_one_letter_code
_entity_poly.pdbx_strand_id
1 'polypeptide(L)'
;MRKVFLLIILLLVGVVIYGVYHDRRLDARLNQVFPQEPESVVKTAMGTPSAISTPCSAYGTTVTLGDCDHVLVYRSFFYSLHSKFWLVFVDAKGLTTATSRQNLP
;
A
#
# COMPACT_ATOMS: atom_id res chain seq x y z
N MET A 1 20.90 24.17 -23.80
CA MET A 1 20.98 23.79 -22.36
C MET A 1 19.78 24.26 -21.53
N ARG A 2 19.39 25.55 -21.53
CA ARG A 2 18.25 26.07 -20.73
C ARG A 2 16.91 25.34 -20.93
N LYS A 3 16.55 24.98 -22.18
CA LYS A 3 15.31 24.25 -22.49
C LYS A 3 15.30 22.82 -21.95
N VAL A 4 16.44 22.13 -21.99
CA VAL A 4 16.60 20.76 -21.47
C VAL A 4 16.46 20.76 -19.94
N PHE A 5 17.07 21.74 -19.27
CA PHE A 5 16.96 21.89 -17.83
C PHE A 5 15.52 22.11 -17.36
N LEU A 6 14.76 22.96 -18.05
CA LEU A 6 13.33 23.17 -17.76
C LEU A 6 12.49 21.89 -17.95
N LEU A 7 12.80 21.10 -18.98
CA LEU A 7 12.09 19.84 -19.25
C LEU A 7 12.37 18.80 -18.17
N ILE A 8 13.62 18.71 -17.68
CA ILE A 8 13.97 17.86 -16.55
C ILE A 8 13.21 18.27 -15.29
N ILE A 9 13.15 19.57 -14.98
CA ILE A 9 12.39 20.07 -13.83
C ILE A 9 10.91 19.69 -13.95
N LEU A 10 10.30 19.89 -15.12
CA LEU A 10 8.89 19.54 -15.33
C LEU A 10 8.65 18.04 -15.15
N LEU A 11 9.56 17.18 -15.62
CA LEU A 11 9.48 15.73 -15.40
C LEU A 11 9.58 15.39 -13.91
N LEU A 12 10.53 15.98 -13.19
CA LEU A 12 10.69 15.75 -11.75
C LEU A 12 9.43 16.18 -10.98
N VAL A 13 8.88 17.36 -11.29
CA VAL A 13 7.64 17.85 -10.69
C VAL A 13 6.48 16.90 -10.99
N GLY A 14 6.36 16.43 -12.24
CA GLY A 14 5.34 15.46 -12.64
C GLY A 14 5.42 14.15 -11.86
N VAL A 15 6.63 13.61 -11.67
CA VAL A 15 6.86 12.39 -10.88
C VAL A 15 6.48 12.60 -9.42
N VAL A 16 6.82 13.75 -8.84
CA VAL A 16 6.46 14.07 -7.45
C VAL A 16 4.94 14.19 -7.29
N ILE A 17 4.26 14.90 -8.19
CA ILE A 17 2.79 15.04 -8.15
C ILE A 17 2.12 13.65 -8.26
N TYR A 18 2.60 12.82 -9.18
CA TYR A 18 2.09 11.46 -9.36
C TYR A 18 2.27 10.62 -8.09
N GLY A 19 3.46 10.64 -7.49
CA GLY A 19 3.73 9.88 -6.26
C GLY A 19 2.84 10.31 -5.10
N VAL A 20 2.62 11.62 -4.92
CA VAL A 20 1.72 12.14 -3.88
C VAL A 20 0.29 11.71 -4.13
N TYR A 21 -0.18 11.76 -5.38
CA TYR A 21 -1.51 11.30 -5.75
C TYR A 21 -1.69 9.79 -5.51
N HIS A 22 -0.69 8.98 -5.90
CA HIS A 22 -0.68 7.54 -5.71
C HIS A 22 -0.82 7.16 -4.22
N ASP A 23 0.00 7.77 -3.36
CA ASP A 23 -0.01 7.51 -1.92
C ASP A 23 -1.32 7.96 -1.27
N ARG A 24 -1.86 9.12 -1.66
CA ARG A 24 -3.17 9.59 -1.19
C ARG A 24 -4.31 8.67 -1.63
N ARG A 25 -4.25 8.13 -2.85
CA ARG A 25 -5.21 7.15 -3.34
C ARG A 25 -5.18 5.89 -2.48
N LEU A 26 -3.99 5.38 -2.13
CA LEU A 26 -3.85 4.22 -1.24
C LEU A 26 -4.37 4.51 0.17
N ASP A 27 -4.10 5.70 0.73
CA ASP A 27 -4.68 6.12 2.01
C ASP A 27 -6.22 6.11 1.98
N ALA A 28 -6.80 6.70 0.94
CA ALA A 28 -8.26 6.77 0.79
C ALA A 28 -8.89 5.38 0.60
N ARG A 29 -8.24 4.51 -0.19
CA ARG A 29 -8.74 3.16 -0.46
C ARG A 29 -8.59 2.23 0.74
N LEU A 30 -7.49 2.31 1.51
CA LEU A 30 -7.36 1.50 2.73
C LEU A 30 -8.46 1.81 3.74
N ASN A 31 -8.85 3.09 3.87
CA ASN A 31 -9.94 3.50 4.75
C ASN A 31 -11.33 3.01 4.28
N GLN A 32 -11.44 2.53 3.03
CA GLN A 32 -12.67 1.96 2.46
C GLN A 32 -12.67 0.43 2.48
N VAL A 33 -11.59 -0.21 2.92
CA VAL A 33 -11.54 -1.67 3.05
C VAL A 33 -12.22 -2.06 4.35
N PHE A 34 -13.31 -2.82 4.23
CA PHE A 34 -14.08 -3.29 5.38
C PHE A 34 -13.69 -4.72 5.77
N PRO A 35 -13.86 -5.11 7.04
CA PRO A 35 -13.74 -6.50 7.45
C PRO A 35 -14.67 -7.39 6.62
N GLN A 36 -14.21 -8.62 6.35
CA GLN A 36 -14.87 -9.65 5.54
C GLN A 36 -15.00 -9.32 4.04
N GLU A 37 -14.36 -8.26 3.56
CA GLU A 37 -14.28 -8.02 2.11
C GLU A 37 -13.40 -9.06 1.43
N PRO A 38 -13.81 -9.61 0.28
CA PRO A 38 -12.99 -10.52 -0.49
C PRO A 38 -11.68 -9.87 -0.94
N GLU A 39 -10.60 -10.63 -0.90
CA GLU A 39 -9.27 -10.22 -1.37
C GLU A 39 -9.30 -9.68 -2.81
N SER A 40 -10.15 -10.24 -3.67
CA SER A 40 -10.33 -9.77 -5.05
C SER A 40 -10.88 -8.34 -5.13
N VAL A 41 -11.79 -7.97 -4.22
CA VAL A 41 -12.35 -6.61 -4.12
C VAL A 41 -11.28 -5.65 -3.64
N VAL A 42 -10.50 -6.03 -2.63
CA VAL A 42 -9.36 -5.24 -2.14
C VAL A 42 -8.34 -5.00 -3.25
N LYS A 43 -7.93 -6.04 -3.98
CA LYS A 43 -6.99 -5.92 -5.10
C LYS A 43 -7.52 -5.05 -6.23
N THR A 44 -8.83 -5.07 -6.48
CA THR A 44 -9.47 -4.19 -7.46
C THR A 44 -9.45 -2.73 -6.99
N ALA A 45 -9.71 -2.49 -5.71
CA ALA A 45 -9.78 -1.15 -5.14
C ALA A 45 -8.40 -0.50 -4.95
N MET A 46 -7.46 -1.25 -4.35
CA MET A 46 -6.12 -0.77 -4.01
C MET A 46 -5.13 -0.94 -5.16
N GLY A 47 -5.33 -1.94 -6.02
CA GLY A 47 -4.42 -2.34 -7.10
C GLY A 47 -3.59 -3.57 -6.74
N THR A 48 -2.54 -3.80 -7.51
CA THR A 48 -1.61 -4.92 -7.27
C THR A 48 -0.77 -4.66 -6.02
N PRO A 49 -0.73 -5.59 -5.06
CA PRO A 49 0.14 -5.47 -3.90
C PRO A 49 1.61 -5.52 -4.34
N SER A 50 2.46 -4.79 -3.64
CA SER A 50 3.91 -4.78 -3.86
C SER A 50 4.58 -6.06 -3.37
N ALA A 51 4.01 -6.70 -2.34
CA ALA A 51 4.43 -8.01 -1.84
C ALA A 51 3.27 -8.70 -1.12
N ILE A 52 3.39 -10.01 -0.95
CA ILE A 52 2.52 -10.80 -0.08
C ILE A 52 3.41 -11.45 0.97
N SER A 53 3.08 -11.28 2.25
CA SER A 53 3.86 -11.79 3.38
C SER A 53 3.12 -12.93 4.08
N THR A 54 3.85 -13.99 4.41
CA THR A 54 3.38 -15.13 5.22
C THR A 54 4.44 -15.45 6.28
N PRO A 55 4.06 -15.73 7.56
CA PRO A 55 2.72 -15.72 8.13
C PRO A 55 2.13 -14.30 8.25
N CYS A 56 0.99 -14.11 8.91
CA CYS A 56 0.28 -12.82 9.08
C CYS A 56 1.04 -11.76 9.91
N SER A 57 2.21 -11.39 9.42
CA SER A 57 3.14 -10.43 9.99
C SER A 57 3.85 -9.68 8.87
N ALA A 58 3.86 -8.35 8.96
CA ALA A 58 4.59 -7.49 8.06
C ALA A 58 4.99 -6.19 8.78
N TYR A 59 6.25 -5.77 8.63
CA TYR A 59 6.80 -4.50 9.12
C TYR A 59 6.47 -4.21 10.60
N GLY A 60 6.65 -5.21 11.47
CA GLY A 60 6.40 -5.09 12.92
C GLY A 60 4.93 -5.12 13.32
N THR A 61 4.00 -5.31 12.37
CA THR A 61 2.57 -5.53 12.65
C THR A 61 2.25 -6.99 12.48
N THR A 62 1.66 -7.61 13.51
CA THR A 62 1.20 -8.99 13.47
C THR A 62 -0.25 -9.04 13.90
N VAL A 63 -1.07 -9.77 13.15
CA VAL A 63 -2.45 -10.05 13.53
C VAL A 63 -2.52 -11.51 13.96
N THR A 64 -2.73 -11.73 15.25
CA THR A 64 -2.89 -13.05 15.86
C THR A 64 -4.36 -13.42 16.10
N LEU A 65 -5.28 -12.50 15.82
CA LEU A 65 -6.73 -12.68 15.96
C LEU A 65 -7.34 -13.08 14.61
N GLY A 66 -8.12 -14.17 14.62
CA GLY A 66 -8.72 -14.74 13.41
C GLY A 66 -7.71 -15.56 12.60
N ASP A 67 -8.22 -16.45 11.76
CA ASP A 67 -7.45 -17.39 10.90
C ASP A 67 -6.65 -16.67 9.80
N CYS A 68 -5.83 -15.71 10.19
CA CYS A 68 -5.06 -14.86 9.31
C CYS A 68 -3.96 -15.69 8.62
N ASP A 69 -4.05 -15.77 7.29
CA ASP A 69 -3.18 -16.58 6.45
C ASP A 69 -2.01 -15.77 5.91
N HIS A 70 -2.30 -14.62 5.29
CA HIS A 70 -1.29 -13.77 4.66
C HIS A 70 -1.62 -12.27 4.73
N VAL A 71 -0.62 -11.45 4.43
CA VAL A 71 -0.73 -9.98 4.40
C VAL A 71 -0.43 -9.46 3.00
N LEU A 72 -1.35 -8.69 2.44
CA LEU A 72 -1.11 -7.88 1.25
C LEU A 72 -0.38 -6.61 1.65
N VAL A 73 0.80 -6.40 1.08
CA VAL A 73 1.63 -5.23 1.34
C VAL A 73 1.55 -4.28 0.16
N TYR A 74 1.10 -3.06 0.41
CA TYR A 74 1.16 -1.96 -0.53
C TYR A 74 2.23 -0.98 -0.07
N ARG A 75 3.16 -0.64 -0.97
CA ARG A 75 4.31 0.22 -0.68
C ARG A 75 4.11 1.62 -1.25
N SER A 76 4.59 2.64 -0.53
CA SER A 76 4.61 4.02 -1.02
C SER A 76 5.44 4.16 -2.28
N PHE A 77 4.99 5.06 -3.17
CA PHE A 77 5.77 5.45 -4.34
C PHE A 77 7.14 6.03 -3.93
N PHE A 78 7.19 6.73 -2.79
CA PHE A 78 8.40 7.33 -2.23
C PHE A 78 9.07 6.47 -1.17
N TYR A 79 8.89 5.14 -1.18
CA TYR A 79 9.49 4.29 -0.15
C TYR A 79 10.97 4.54 0.10
N SER A 80 11.76 4.80 -0.95
CA SER A 80 13.21 5.03 -0.82
C SER A 80 13.55 6.29 -0.01
N LEU A 81 12.57 7.19 0.18
CA LEU A 81 12.67 8.38 1.01
C LEU A 81 11.92 8.19 2.34
N HIS A 82 10.76 7.53 2.32
CA HIS A 82 9.90 7.33 3.48
C HIS A 82 9.27 5.93 3.44
N SER A 83 9.64 5.09 4.39
CA SER A 83 9.15 3.71 4.50
C SER A 83 7.70 3.67 4.99
N LYS A 84 6.77 3.95 4.08
CA LYS A 84 5.32 3.90 4.31
C LYS A 84 4.67 2.70 3.61
N PHE A 85 3.81 2.00 4.35
CA PHE A 85 3.11 0.81 3.91
C PHE A 85 1.64 0.83 4.32
N TRP A 86 0.81 0.25 3.47
CA TRP A 86 -0.56 -0.11 3.78
C TRP A 86 -0.65 -1.64 3.76
N LEU A 87 -1.14 -2.19 4.86
CA LEU A 87 -1.20 -3.63 5.10
C LEU A 87 -2.67 -4.03 5.15
N VAL A 88 -3.01 -5.07 4.40
CA VAL A 88 -4.33 -5.70 4.46
C VAL A 88 -4.13 -7.17 4.83
N PHE A 89 -4.70 -7.56 5.97
CA PHE A 89 -4.60 -8.90 6.52
C PHE A 89 -5.76 -9.73 5.98
N VAL A 90 -5.46 -10.94 5.49
CA VAL A 90 -6.42 -11.81 4.81
C VAL A 90 -6.40 -13.18 5.46
N ASP A 91 -7.57 -13.76 5.67
CA ASP A 91 -7.73 -15.12 6.21
C ASP A 91 -7.57 -16.20 5.14
N ALA A 92 -7.53 -17.47 5.56
CA ALA A 92 -7.42 -18.61 4.65
C ALA A 92 -8.63 -18.76 3.68
N LYS A 93 -9.73 -18.05 3.93
CA LYS A 93 -10.92 -18.01 3.06
C LYS A 93 -10.84 -16.88 2.03
N GLY A 94 -9.76 -16.09 2.04
CA GLY A 94 -9.58 -14.95 1.15
C GLY A 94 -10.39 -13.73 1.57
N LEU A 95 -10.73 -13.60 2.86
CA LEU A 95 -11.48 -12.48 3.42
C LEU A 95 -10.60 -11.58 4.26
N THR A 96 -10.84 -10.27 4.16
CA THR A 96 -10.08 -9.27 4.91
C THR A 96 -10.41 -9.35 6.40
N THR A 97 -9.41 -9.48 7.25
CA THR A 97 -9.59 -9.53 8.72
C THR A 97 -9.30 -8.20 9.38
N ALA A 98 -8.25 -7.51 8.91
CA ALA A 98 -7.81 -6.25 9.47
C ALA A 98 -7.05 -5.43 8.42
N THR A 99 -6.90 -4.14 8.69
CA THR A 99 -6.04 -3.24 7.94
C THR A 99 -5.12 -2.48 8.87
N SER A 100 -3.93 -2.12 8.40
CA SER A 100 -2.98 -1.32 9.16
C SER A 100 -2.17 -0.41 8.25
N ARG A 101 -1.74 0.72 8.78
CA ARG A 101 -0.83 1.65 8.11
C ARG A 101 0.44 1.74 8.94
N GLN A 102 1.58 1.49 8.31
CA GLN A 102 2.88 1.53 8.96
C GLN A 102 3.74 2.61 8.33
N ASN A 103 4.26 3.50 9.16
CA ASN A 103 5.29 4.47 8.81
C ASN A 103 6.52 4.12 9.64
N LEU A 104 7.50 3.48 9.02
CA LEU A 104 8.77 3.20 9.69
C LEU A 104 9.63 4.47 9.72
N PRO A 105 10.42 4.67 10.79
CA PRO A 105 11.33 5.81 10.93
C PRO A 105 12.42 5.85 9.86
#